data_AF-A0ABC8UDI2-F1
#
_entry.id   AF-A0ABC8UDI2-F1
#
_cell.length_a   1.000
_cell.length_b   1.000
_cell.length_c   1.000
_cell.angle_alpha   90.00
_cell.angle_beta   90.00
_cell.angle_gamma   90.00
#
_symmetry.space_group_name_H-M   'P 1'
#
loop_
_entity.id
_entity.type
_entity.pdbx_description
1 polymer ?
#
loop_
_entity_poly.entity_id
_entity_poly.type
_entity_poly.pdbx_seq_one_letter_code
_entity_poly.pdbx_strand_id
1 'polypeptide(L)' 'MAAFRNARFLSTEFNKTDEPFRVEEAETINMPPLPTEKLLVLGGNGFVGSHVCKEALDLGLSVASLS' A
#
# COMPACT_ATOMS: atom_id res chain seq x y z
N MET A 1 10.20 27.32 6.03
CA MET A 1 9.17 27.56 5.00
C MET A 1 8.98 26.26 4.20
N ALA A 2 8.18 25.32 4.68
CA ALA A 2 7.90 24.11 3.93
C ALA A 2 6.87 24.45 2.85
N ALA A 3 7.31 24.55 1.61
CA ALA A 3 6.44 24.80 0.48
C ALA A 3 5.63 23.53 0.20
N PHE A 4 4.35 23.54 0.59
CA PHE A 4 3.36 22.57 0.12
C PHE A 4 3.18 22.82 -1.39
N ARG A 5 4.01 22.18 -2.22
CA ARG A 5 3.90 22.27 -3.68
C ARG A 5 3.43 20.94 -4.21
N ASN A 6 2.15 20.95 -4.61
CA ASN A 6 1.45 19.97 -5.43
C ASN A 6 1.14 18.63 -4.76
N ALA A 7 0.05 18.62 -4.01
CA ALA A 7 -0.75 17.41 -3.77
C ALA A 7 -1.33 16.93 -5.12
N ARG A 8 -0.52 16.25 -5.93
CA ARG A 8 -1.09 15.28 -6.87
C ARG A 8 -1.63 14.17 -5.97
N PHE A 9 -2.95 14.14 -5.80
CA PHE A 9 -3.65 13.10 -5.08
C PHE A 9 -3.17 11.74 -5.61
N LEU A 10 -2.30 11.07 -4.87
CA LEU A 10 -1.94 9.67 -5.10
C LEU A 10 -3.07 8.82 -4.51
N SER A 11 -4.30 9.06 -4.96
CA SER A 11 -5.39 8.11 -4.77
C SER A 11 -5.22 7.05 -5.84
N THR A 12 -4.39 6.04 -5.58
CA THR A 12 -4.50 4.80 -6.33
C THR A 12 -5.87 4.24 -5.96
N GLU A 13 -6.83 4.34 -6.88
CA GLU A 13 -8.16 3.77 -6.73
C GLU A 13 -7.99 2.27 -6.45
N PHE A 14 -8.17 1.86 -5.19
CA PHE A 14 -8.27 0.46 -4.83
C PHE A 14 -9.68 -0.01 -5.18
N ASN A 15 -9.92 -0.20 -6.47
CA ASN A 15 -11.13 -0.83 -6.95
C ASN A 15 -11.01 -2.34 -6.75
N LYS A 16 -11.27 -2.83 -5.53
CA LYS A 16 -11.71 -4.21 -5.34
C LYS A 16 -13.24 -4.18 -5.30
N THR A 17 -13.84 -4.14 -6.49
CA THR A 17 -15.26 -4.48 -6.65
C THR A 17 -15.36 -5.99 -6.45
N ASP A 18 -15.87 -6.40 -5.29
CA ASP A 18 -16.41 -7.72 -5.05
C ASP A 18 -17.70 -7.88 -5.89
N GLU A 19 -17.61 -8.40 -7.10
CA GLU A 19 -18.73 -8.99 -7.83
C GLU A 19 -18.27 -10.29 -8.52
N PRO A 20 -18.95 -11.43 -8.31
CA PRO A 20 -18.46 -12.74 -8.73
C PRO A 20 -18.83 -13.00 -10.21
N PHE A 21 -17.95 -12.60 -11.14
CA PHE A 21 -18.16 -12.90 -12.56
C PHE A 21 -17.35 -14.12 -13.05
N ARG A 22 -18.03 -15.26 -12.94
CA ARG A 22 -18.01 -16.48 -13.77
C ARG A 22 -16.79 -16.75 -14.69
N VAL A 23 -16.02 -17.75 -14.26
CA VAL A 23 -15.44 -18.92 -14.98
C VAL A 23 -14.94 -18.75 -16.42
N GLU A 24 -13.62 -18.92 -16.61
CA GLU A 24 -13.07 -19.79 -17.65
C GLU A 24 -11.71 -20.35 -17.15
N GLU A 25 -11.60 -21.67 -17.08
CA GLU A 25 -10.37 -22.37 -16.70
C GLU A 25 -9.26 -22.06 -17.71
N ALA A 26 -8.16 -21.44 -17.27
CA ALA A 26 -6.93 -21.36 -18.04
C ALA A 26 -5.74 -21.64 -17.12
N GLU A 27 -5.14 -22.80 -17.39
CA GLU A 27 -3.78 -23.27 -17.05
C GLU A 27 -3.04 -22.50 -15.94
N THR A 28 -2.67 -23.19 -14.86
CA THR A 28 -1.80 -22.69 -13.77
C THR A 28 -0.45 -22.21 -14.30
N ILE A 29 -0.42 -20.99 -14.83
CA ILE A 29 0.81 -20.24 -15.05
C ILE A 29 1.41 -20.09 -13.66
N ASN A 30 2.64 -20.58 -13.48
CA ASN A 30 3.40 -20.47 -12.24
C ASN A 30 3.43 -18.99 -11.81
N MET A 31 2.48 -18.59 -10.99
CA MET A 31 2.41 -17.23 -10.48
C MET A 31 3.59 -17.10 -9.52
N PRO A 32 4.51 -16.14 -9.74
CA PRO A 32 5.52 -15.85 -8.74
C PRO A 32 4.80 -15.58 -7.41
N PRO A 33 5.37 -15.99 -6.27
CA PRO A 33 4.73 -15.84 -4.98
C PRO A 33 4.21 -14.40 -4.84
N LEU A 34 2.92 -14.27 -4.51
CA LEU A 34 2.23 -12.99 -4.40
C LEU A 34 3.16 -12.00 -3.70
N PRO A 35 3.50 -10.85 -4.34
CA PRO A 35 4.42 -9.90 -3.74
C PRO A 35 3.86 -9.52 -2.38
N THR A 36 4.64 -9.79 -1.33
CA THR A 36 4.29 -9.46 0.06
C THR A 36 3.76 -8.04 0.10
N GLU A 37 2.50 -7.85 0.49
CA GLU A 37 1.87 -6.54 0.49
C GLU A 37 2.68 -5.58 1.39
N LYS A 38 3.14 -4.46 0.82
CA LYS A 38 3.95 -3.45 1.53
C LYS A 38 3.09 -2.22 1.82
N LEU A 39 3.17 -1.71 3.05
CA LEU A 39 2.43 -0.54 3.51
C LEU A 39 3.26 0.73 3.27
N LEU A 40 2.74 1.69 2.51
CA LEU A 40 3.39 3.00 2.27
C LEU A 40 2.81 4.08 3.19
N VAL A 41 3.66 4.70 4.02
CA VAL A 41 3.30 5.84 4.89
C VAL A 41 3.81 7.16 4.30
N LEU A 42 2.90 8.05 3.94
CA LEU A 42 3.23 9.42 3.54
C LEU A 42 3.35 10.29 4.80
N GLY A 43 4.45 11.06 4.90
CA GLY A 43 4.77 11.85 6.10
C GLY A 43 5.28 11.00 7.26
N GLY A 44 6.00 9.91 6.98
CA GLY A 44 6.48 8.95 8.00
C GLY A 44 7.35 9.57 9.10
N ASN A 45 8.06 10.67 8.83
CA ASN A 45 8.84 11.41 9.84
C ASN A 45 7.98 12.37 10.70
N GLY A 46 6.68 12.49 10.44
CA GLY A 46 5.77 13.32 11.21
C GLY A 46 5.37 12.69 12.55
N PHE A 47 4.72 13.49 13.41
CA PHE A 47 4.26 13.03 14.73
C PHE A 47 3.36 11.78 14.64
N VAL A 48 2.39 11.77 13.72
CA VAL A 48 1.49 10.62 13.54
C VAL A 48 2.13 9.53 12.67
N GLY A 49 2.78 9.91 11.57
CA GLY A 49 3.37 8.96 10.62
C GLY A 49 4.41 8.03 11.27
N SER A 50 5.18 8.56 12.22
CA SER A 50 6.19 7.77 12.94
C SER A 50 5.57 6.70 13.84
N HIS A 51 4.46 7.00 14.52
CA HIS A 51 3.72 6.03 15.33
C HIS A 51 3.08 4.95 14.45
N VAL A 52 2.54 5.33 13.30
CA VAL A 52 1.97 4.38 12.32
C VAL A 52 3.04 3.43 11.80
N CYS A 53 4.21 3.96 11.39
CA CYS A 53 5.33 3.12 10.94
C CYS A 53 5.76 2.14 12.03
N LYS A 54 5.86 2.61 13.28
CA LYS A 54 6.27 1.78 14.41
C LYS A 54 5.28 0.65 14.67
N GLU A 55 3.99 0.97 14.78
CA GLU A 55 2.93 -0.02 15.03
C GLU A 55 2.87 -1.06 13.89
N ALA A 56 2.97 -0.62 12.64
CA ALA A 56 2.95 -1.52 11.49
C ALA A 56 4.16 -2.47 11.48
N LEU A 57 5.34 -2.00 11.87
CA LEU A 57 6.52 -2.85 12.02
C LEU A 57 6.36 -3.85 13.18
N ASP A 58 5.76 -3.43 14.30
CA ASP A 58 5.49 -4.32 15.45
C ASP A 58 4.49 -5.44 15.08
N LEU A 59 3.61 -5.20 14.11
CA LEU A 59 2.71 -6.19 13.50
C LEU A 59 3.39 -7.07 12.43
N GLY A 60 4.70 -6.88 12.18
CA GLY A 60 5.46 -7.62 11.19
C GLY A 60 5.17 -7.22 9.74
N LEU A 61 4.54 -6.07 9.52
CA LEU A 61 4.28 -5.56 8.17
C LEU A 61 5.54 -4.96 7.55
N SER A 62 5.72 -5.14 6.25
CA SER A 62 6.76 -4.44 5.51
C SER A 62 6.32 -3.00 5.24
N VAL A 63 7.00 -2.03 5.85
CA VAL A 63 6.68 -0.60 5.71
C VAL A 63 7.68 0.11 4.79
N ALA A 64 7.17 0.94 3.89
CA ALA A 64 7.92 1.98 3.19
C ALA A 64 7.40 3.35 3.65
N SER A 65 8.26 4.36 3.75
CA SER A 65 7.83 5.72 4.10
C SER A 65 8.41 6.77 3.17
N LEU A 66 7.67 7.85 2.96
CA LEU A 66 8.07 9.01 2.15
C LEU A 66 7.81 10.29 2.96
N SER A 67 8.83 11.13 3.14
CA SER A 67 8.78 12.32 4.00
C SER A 67 9.55 13.50 3.42
#